data_AF-A0A537W9W8-F1
#
_entry.id   AF-A0A537W9W8-F1
#
_cell.length_a   1.000
_cell.length_b   1.000
_cell.length_c   1.000
_cell.angle_alpha   90.00
_cell.angle_beta   90.00
_cell.angle_gamma   90.00
#
_symmetry.space_group_name_H-M   'P 1'
#
loop_
_entity.id
_entity.type
_entity.pdbx_description
1 polymer ?
#
loop_
_entity_poly.entity_id
_entity_poly.type
_entity_poly.pdbx_seq_one_letter_code
_entity_poly.pdbx_strand_id
1 'polypeptide(L)'
;MCSHGIPAYIREKARWMRVERRLTIDQIAERLAVSRTTVYYWIRDLPAPVEVTHSGRRQAARRKATRAMQRTYRLRREAAYREGEERFDELARDPTFRDFVALYIAEGYKRSRHTASICNSDPAVMQLSTRWLRCLTHRPLTTRSSTTRTRTWPR
;
A
#
# COMPACT_ATOMS: atom_id res chain seq x y z
N MET A 1 36.47 -23.22 -3.12
CA MET A 1 35.16 -23.86 -3.41
C MET A 1 35.04 -23.99 -4.91
N CYS A 2 35.12 -25.21 -5.43
CA CYS A 2 35.19 -25.47 -6.86
C CYS A 2 33.91 -24.99 -7.56
N SER A 3 34.03 -23.96 -8.40
CA SER A 3 33.02 -23.48 -9.34
C SER A 3 32.84 -24.53 -10.43
N HIS A 4 32.08 -25.59 -10.11
CA HIS A 4 31.64 -26.56 -11.09
C HIS A 4 30.62 -25.85 -11.99
N GLY A 5 31.07 -25.45 -13.18
CA GLY A 5 30.17 -24.94 -14.21
C GLY A 5 29.06 -25.94 -14.45
N ILE A 6 27.82 -25.45 -14.58
CA ILE A 6 26.67 -26.32 -14.79
C ILE A 6 26.87 -27.08 -16.11
N PRO A 7 26.79 -28.42 -16.11
CA PRO A 7 27.01 -29.21 -17.32
C PRO A 7 26.08 -28.84 -18.47
N ALA A 8 26.58 -28.93 -19.71
CA ALA A 8 25.85 -28.54 -20.92
C ALA A 8 24.51 -29.30 -21.09
N TYR A 9 24.43 -30.56 -20.64
CA TYR A 9 23.22 -31.37 -20.72
C TYR A 9 22.05 -30.82 -19.89
N ILE A 10 22.33 -30.07 -18.82
CA ILE A 10 21.28 -29.42 -17.99
C ILE A 10 20.63 -28.28 -18.78
N ARG A 11 21.42 -27.52 -19.54
CA ARG A 11 20.92 -26.47 -20.44
C ARG A 11 20.05 -27.06 -21.54
N GLU A 12 20.48 -28.15 -22.17
CA GLU A 12 19.70 -28.84 -23.21
C GLU A 12 18.36 -29.35 -22.65
N LYS A 13 18.39 -29.96 -21.45
CA LYS A 13 17.19 -30.40 -20.75
C LYS A 13 16.23 -29.25 -20.46
N ALA A 14 16.74 -28.07 -20.05
CA ALA A 14 15.92 -26.88 -19.85
C ALA A 14 15.25 -26.40 -21.15
N ARG A 15 15.97 -26.41 -22.27
CA ARG A 15 15.43 -26.04 -23.59
C ARG A 15 14.39 -27.04 -24.09
N TRP A 16 14.63 -28.34 -23.92
CA TRP A 16 13.64 -29.37 -24.21
C TRP A 16 12.36 -29.20 -23.38
N MET A 17 12.49 -28.98 -22.06
CA MET A 17 11.34 -28.69 -21.18
C MET A 17 10.55 -27.44 -21.62
N ARG A 18 11.24 -26.45 -22.21
CA ARG A 18 10.61 -25.23 -22.72
C ARG A 18 9.83 -25.48 -24.01
N VAL A 19 10.42 -26.17 -24.98
CA VAL A 19 9.82 -26.41 -26.30
C VAL A 19 8.71 -27.46 -26.20
N GLU A 20 9.01 -28.60 -25.60
CA GLU A 20 8.12 -29.77 -25.61
C GLU A 20 7.01 -29.64 -24.57
N ARG A 21 7.37 -29.26 -23.34
CA ARG A 21 6.44 -29.21 -22.20
C ARG A 21 5.87 -27.83 -21.91
N ARG A 22 6.29 -26.79 -22.65
CA ARG A 22 5.83 -25.41 -22.48
C ARG A 22 5.95 -24.89 -21.04
N LEU A 23 7.01 -25.29 -20.32
CA LEU A 23 7.21 -24.89 -18.93
C LEU A 23 7.70 -23.44 -18.77
N THR A 24 7.33 -22.80 -17.67
CA THR A 24 7.81 -21.46 -17.29
C THR A 24 9.23 -21.50 -16.72
N ILE A 25 9.88 -20.33 -16.63
CA ILE A 25 11.21 -20.19 -16.02
C ILE A 25 11.21 -20.77 -14.60
N ASP A 26 10.16 -20.48 -13.82
CA ASP A 26 10.05 -20.90 -12.42
C ASP A 26 9.90 -22.42 -12.31
N GLN A 27 9.07 -23.02 -13.17
CA GLN A 27 8.85 -24.46 -13.22
C GLN A 27 10.10 -25.25 -13.62
N ILE A 28 10.95 -24.67 -14.49
CA ILE A 28 12.22 -25.27 -14.91
C ILE A 28 13.28 -25.09 -13.83
N ALA A 29 13.36 -23.89 -13.22
CA ALA A 29 14.29 -23.58 -12.13
C ALA A 29 14.09 -24.51 -10.93
N GLU A 30 12.83 -24.73 -10.54
CA GLU A 30 12.45 -25.67 -9.48
C GLU A 30 12.84 -27.12 -9.83
N ARG A 31 12.51 -27.59 -11.03
CA ARG A 31 12.78 -28.97 -11.47
C ARG A 31 14.25 -29.30 -11.66
N LEU A 32 15.06 -28.32 -12.05
CA LEU A 32 16.50 -28.50 -12.27
C LEU A 32 17.35 -28.05 -11.08
N ALA A 33 16.73 -27.51 -10.02
CA ALA A 33 17.41 -26.93 -8.86
C ALA A 33 18.48 -25.88 -9.23
N VAL A 34 18.18 -25.05 -10.24
CA VAL A 34 19.07 -23.97 -10.72
C VAL A 34 18.39 -22.61 -10.59
N SER A 35 19.17 -21.54 -10.54
CA SER A 35 18.62 -20.20 -10.37
C SER A 35 17.72 -19.79 -11.54
N ARG A 36 16.69 -18.98 -11.26
CA ARG A 36 15.81 -18.39 -12.29
C ARG A 36 16.60 -17.64 -13.35
N THR A 37 17.63 -16.90 -12.93
CA THR A 37 18.52 -16.12 -13.80
C THR A 37 19.28 -17.04 -14.77
N THR A 38 19.78 -18.17 -14.28
CA THR A 38 20.46 -19.18 -15.12
C THR A 38 19.52 -19.74 -16.19
N VAL A 39 18.31 -20.14 -15.79
CA VAL A 39 17.30 -20.65 -16.74
C VAL A 39 16.94 -19.59 -17.78
N TYR A 40 16.73 -18.33 -17.35
CA TYR A 40 16.43 -17.22 -18.25
C TYR A 40 17.47 -17.10 -19.37
N TYR A 41 18.76 -17.11 -19.03
CA TYR A 41 19.81 -17.01 -20.05
C TYR A 41 19.85 -18.17 -21.03
N TRP A 42 19.41 -19.37 -20.63
CA TRP A 42 19.39 -20.55 -21.50
C TRP A 42 18.21 -20.60 -22.47
N ILE A 43 17.09 -19.96 -22.11
CA ILE A 43 15.83 -20.08 -22.86
C ILE A 43 15.29 -18.73 -23.38
N ARG A 44 16.02 -17.62 -23.18
CA ARG A 44 15.59 -16.26 -23.59
C ARG A 44 15.29 -16.13 -25.08
N ASP A 45 15.90 -16.97 -25.90
CA ASP A 45 15.74 -17.01 -27.36
C ASP A 45 14.62 -17.97 -27.81
N LEU A 46 14.05 -18.75 -26.89
CA LEU A 46 12.91 -19.61 -27.15
C LEU A 46 11.60 -18.86 -26.87
N PRO A 47 10.54 -19.11 -27.66
CA PRO A 47 9.26 -18.44 -27.45
C PRO A 47 8.75 -18.66 -26.03
N ALA A 48 8.12 -17.62 -25.47
CA ALA A 48 7.36 -17.77 -24.24
C ALA A 48 6.30 -18.86 -24.45
N PRO A 49 6.06 -19.73 -23.45
CA PRO A 49 4.91 -20.61 -23.55
C PRO A 49 3.72 -19.66 -23.64
N VAL A 50 2.89 -19.80 -24.67
CA VAL A 50 1.61 -19.10 -24.71
C VAL A 50 0.94 -19.45 -23.39
N GLU A 51 0.82 -18.49 -22.48
CA GLU A 51 0.14 -18.73 -21.22
C GLU A 51 -1.31 -19.03 -21.57
N VAL A 52 -1.62 -20.31 -21.78
CA VAL A 52 -2.98 -20.76 -21.97
C VAL A 52 -3.66 -20.58 -20.60
N THR A 53 -4.30 -19.43 -20.43
CA THR A 53 -5.52 -19.25 -19.62
C THR A 53 -5.43 -19.18 -18.08
N HIS A 54 -4.25 -19.05 -17.46
CA HIS A 54 -4.17 -18.71 -16.03
C HIS A 54 -3.91 -17.23 -15.74
N SER A 55 -3.06 -16.56 -16.53
CA SER A 55 -2.71 -15.15 -16.30
C SER A 55 -3.82 -14.18 -16.68
N GLY A 56 -4.52 -14.40 -17.80
CA GLY A 56 -5.65 -13.57 -18.23
C GLY A 56 -6.84 -13.64 -17.26
N ARG A 57 -7.23 -14.85 -16.83
CA ARG A 57 -8.29 -15.04 -15.81
C ARG A 57 -7.88 -14.46 -14.46
N ARG A 58 -6.63 -14.66 -14.02
CA ARG A 58 -6.10 -14.07 -12.78
C ARG A 58 -6.01 -12.55 -12.86
N GLN A 59 -5.63 -11.99 -14.00
CA GLN A 59 -5.57 -10.54 -14.22
C GLN A 59 -6.98 -9.95 -14.28
N ALA A 60 -7.93 -10.60 -14.94
CA ALA A 60 -9.34 -10.19 -14.97
C ALA A 60 -9.96 -10.25 -13.56
N ALA A 61 -9.71 -11.33 -12.82
CA ALA A 61 -10.13 -11.47 -11.42
C ALA A 61 -9.51 -10.37 -10.54
N ARG A 62 -8.21 -10.08 -10.70
CA ARG A 62 -7.54 -8.99 -9.98
C ARG A 62 -8.14 -7.63 -10.31
N ARG A 63 -8.41 -7.34 -11.60
CA ARG A 63 -9.08 -6.11 -12.04
C ARG A 63 -10.49 -6.01 -11.45
N LYS A 64 -11.26 -7.10 -11.45
CA LYS A 64 -12.60 -7.16 -10.84
C LYS A 64 -12.53 -6.90 -9.34
N ALA A 65 -11.59 -7.52 -8.64
CA ALA A 65 -11.36 -7.30 -7.21
C ALA A 65 -10.96 -5.84 -6.91
N THR A 66 -10.05 -5.25 -7.70
CA THR A 66 -9.68 -3.84 -7.57
C THR A 66 -10.88 -2.91 -7.80
N ARG A 67 -11.71 -3.16 -8.81
CA ARG A 67 -12.92 -2.37 -9.07
C ARG A 67 -13.94 -2.50 -7.94
N ALA A 68 -14.17 -3.72 -7.44
CA ALA A 68 -15.05 -3.95 -6.30
C ALA A 68 -14.55 -3.20 -5.05
N MET A 69 -13.25 -3.29 -4.77
CA MET A 69 -12.62 -2.57 -3.68
C MET A 69 -12.76 -1.04 -3.82
N GLN A 70 -12.49 -0.50 -5.01
CA GLN A 70 -12.69 0.92 -5.31
C GLN A 70 -14.14 1.36 -5.11
N ARG A 71 -15.11 0.55 -5.55
CA ARG A 71 -16.54 0.81 -5.32
C ARG A 71 -16.85 0.85 -3.83
N THR A 72 -16.37 -0.11 -3.06
CA THR A 72 -16.58 -0.15 -1.60
C THR A 72 -16.00 1.08 -0.91
N TYR A 73 -14.76 1.48 -1.24
CA TYR A 73 -14.14 2.67 -0.66
C TYR A 73 -14.81 3.98 -1.10
N ARG A 74 -15.36 4.02 -2.32
CA ARG A 74 -16.15 5.17 -2.79
C ARG A 74 -17.44 5.29 -1.97
N LEU A 75 -18.21 4.20 -1.85
CA LEU A 75 -19.46 4.18 -1.08
C LEU A 75 -19.25 4.54 0.39
N ARG A 76 -18.19 4.01 1.02
CA ARG A 76 -17.82 4.38 2.40
C ARG A 76 -17.54 5.88 2.56
N ARG A 77 -16.98 6.50 1.52
CA ARG A 77 -16.67 7.94 1.53
C ARG A 77 -17.93 8.78 1.35
N GLU A 78 -18.78 8.41 0.40
CA GLU A 78 -20.08 9.06 0.19
C GLU A 78 -20.93 8.97 1.46
N ALA A 79 -20.94 7.83 2.13
CA ALA A 79 -21.61 7.67 3.43
C ALA A 79 -21.01 8.59 4.50
N ALA A 80 -19.67 8.69 4.60
CA ALA A 80 -19.01 9.58 5.56
C ALA A 80 -19.29 11.07 5.28
N TYR A 81 -19.39 11.49 4.02
CA TYR A 81 -19.78 12.86 3.68
C TYR A 81 -21.21 13.15 4.11
N ARG A 82 -22.14 12.24 3.82
CA ARG A 82 -23.54 12.38 4.22
C ARG A 82 -23.70 12.43 5.73
N GLU A 83 -23.02 11.52 6.46
CA GLU A 83 -23.00 11.56 7.93
C GLU A 83 -22.44 12.89 8.45
N GLY A 84 -21.39 13.41 7.79
CA GLY A 84 -20.81 14.71 8.12
C GLY A 84 -21.80 15.86 7.95
N GLU A 85 -22.55 15.89 6.85
CA GLU A 85 -23.60 16.89 6.59
C GLU A 85 -24.74 16.80 7.63
N GLU A 86 -25.22 15.59 7.91
CA GLU A 86 -26.32 15.36 8.87
C GLU A 86 -25.93 15.76 10.30
N ARG A 87 -24.68 15.52 10.71
CA ARG A 87 -24.20 15.79 12.07
C ARG A 87 -23.63 17.19 12.25
N PHE A 88 -23.40 17.93 11.16
CA PHE A 88 -22.71 19.21 11.21
C PHE A 88 -23.40 20.20 12.15
N ASP A 89 -24.72 20.38 12.03
CA ASP A 89 -25.46 21.36 12.83
C ASP A 89 -25.42 21.06 14.32
N GLU A 90 -25.46 19.78 14.70
CA GLU A 90 -25.34 19.35 16.10
C GLU A 90 -23.93 19.64 16.63
N LEU A 91 -22.90 19.21 15.91
CA LEU A 91 -21.50 19.42 16.30
C LEU A 91 -21.16 20.91 16.35
N ALA A 92 -21.67 21.69 15.40
CA ALA A 92 -21.49 23.13 15.32
C ALA A 92 -22.19 23.87 16.45
N ARG A 93 -23.05 23.26 17.28
CA ARG A 93 -23.54 23.92 18.50
C ARG A 93 -22.45 24.08 19.55
N ASP A 94 -21.43 23.21 19.56
CA ASP A 94 -20.24 23.38 20.39
C ASP A 94 -19.29 24.39 19.70
N PRO A 95 -19.02 25.58 20.30
CA PRO A 95 -18.11 26.55 19.71
C PRO A 95 -16.71 25.97 19.47
N THR A 96 -16.26 25.07 20.34
CA THR A 96 -14.93 24.45 20.21
C THR A 96 -14.83 23.55 18.97
N PHE A 97 -15.96 23.02 18.45
CA PHE A 97 -15.97 22.32 17.17
C PHE A 97 -15.71 23.28 16.01
N ARG A 98 -16.37 24.44 16.03
CA ARG A 98 -16.18 25.48 15.01
C ARG A 98 -14.74 25.97 15.00
N ASP A 99 -14.17 26.20 16.18
CA ASP A 99 -12.76 26.58 16.35
C ASP A 99 -11.84 25.50 15.80
N PHE A 100 -12.11 24.22 16.07
CA PHE A 100 -11.36 23.11 15.51
C PHE A 100 -11.44 23.06 13.98
N VAL A 101 -12.62 23.28 13.38
CA VAL A 101 -12.78 23.32 11.92
C VAL A 101 -11.98 24.47 11.32
N ALA A 102 -12.05 25.67 11.92
CA ALA A 102 -11.27 26.82 11.48
C ALA A 102 -9.76 26.56 11.58
N LEU A 103 -9.30 26.00 12.70
CA LEU A 103 -7.91 25.59 12.90
C LEU A 103 -7.46 24.52 11.88
N TYR A 104 -8.29 23.52 11.61
CA TYR A 104 -7.97 22.50 10.60
C TYR A 104 -7.89 23.09 9.18
N ILE A 105 -8.72 24.10 8.88
CA ILE A 105 -8.63 24.81 7.60
C ILE A 105 -7.29 25.55 7.49
N ALA A 106 -6.86 26.25 8.55
CA ALA A 106 -5.64 27.04 8.58
C ALA A 106 -4.35 26.19 8.68
N GLU A 107 -4.29 25.29 9.65
CA GLU A 107 -3.09 24.56 10.09
C GLU A 107 -3.12 23.06 9.74
N GLY A 108 -4.19 22.58 9.11
CA GLY A 108 -4.34 21.18 8.74
C GLY A 108 -3.41 20.76 7.60
N TYR A 109 -2.73 19.64 7.79
CA TYR A 109 -1.86 19.04 6.78
C TYR A 109 -2.66 18.12 5.84
N LYS A 110 -2.96 18.61 4.63
CA LYS A 110 -3.92 18.00 3.68
C LYS A 110 -3.24 17.20 2.55
N ARG A 111 -2.16 16.47 2.85
CA ARG A 111 -1.41 15.70 1.82
C ARG A 111 -2.06 14.38 1.42
N SER A 112 -2.81 13.77 2.34
CA SER A 112 -3.47 12.49 2.14
C SER A 112 -4.94 12.63 2.47
N ARG A 113 -5.80 12.18 1.56
CA ARG A 113 -7.25 12.09 1.78
C ARG A 113 -7.66 11.05 2.84
N HIS A 114 -6.72 10.22 3.29
CA HIS A 114 -6.95 9.17 4.27
C HIS A 114 -6.41 9.52 5.67
N THR A 115 -5.89 10.73 5.83
CA THR A 115 -5.25 11.17 7.06
C THR A 115 -5.62 12.61 7.34
N ALA A 116 -6.25 12.87 8.48
CA ALA A 116 -6.40 14.20 9.03
C ALA A 116 -5.26 14.43 10.05
N SER A 117 -4.50 15.50 9.86
CA SER A 117 -3.38 15.85 10.73
C SER A 117 -3.30 17.36 10.89
N ILE A 118 -2.90 17.80 12.08
CA ILE A 118 -2.65 19.21 12.43
C ILE A 118 -1.22 19.29 12.96
N CYS A 119 -0.52 20.37 12.61
CA CYS A 119 0.84 20.63 13.06
C CYS A 119 0.88 22.04 13.63
N ASN A 120 1.06 22.17 14.94
CA ASN A 120 1.19 23.46 15.61
C ASN A 120 2.07 23.33 16.86
N SER A 121 2.77 24.41 17.21
CA SER A 121 3.63 24.45 18.41
C SER A 121 2.87 24.86 19.67
N ASP A 122 1.69 25.47 19.52
CA ASP A 122 0.86 25.92 20.64
C ASP A 122 0.17 24.73 21.35
N PRO A 123 0.37 24.55 22.67
CA PRO A 123 -0.24 23.45 23.42
C PRO A 123 -1.77 23.48 23.47
N ALA A 124 -2.40 24.64 23.47
CA ALA A 124 -3.85 24.78 23.50
C ALA A 124 -4.47 24.35 22.15
N VAL A 125 -3.84 24.74 21.04
CA VAL A 125 -4.22 24.27 19.69
C VAL A 125 -4.14 22.74 19.60
N MET A 126 -3.05 22.15 20.11
CA MET A 126 -2.86 20.71 20.09
C MET A 126 -3.86 19.96 20.99
N GLN A 127 -4.21 20.52 22.16
CA GLN A 127 -5.23 19.94 23.05
C GLN A 127 -6.62 19.95 22.42
N LEU A 128 -7.05 21.09 21.87
CA LEU A 128 -8.33 21.22 21.19
C LEU A 128 -8.43 20.27 19.99
N SER A 129 -7.38 20.24 19.17
CA SER A 129 -7.27 19.33 18.02
C SER A 129 -7.35 17.86 18.43
N THR A 130 -6.63 17.47 19.47
CA THR A 130 -6.61 16.09 19.96
C THR A 130 -7.97 15.67 20.50
N ARG A 131 -8.69 16.55 21.22
CA ARG A 131 -10.05 16.29 21.70
C ARG A 131 -10.97 15.94 20.54
N TRP A 132 -11.06 16.81 19.53
CA TRP A 132 -11.97 16.59 18.40
C TRP A 132 -11.57 15.43 17.50
N LEU A 133 -10.27 15.24 17.25
CA LEU A 133 -9.81 14.08 16.50
C LEU A 133 -10.19 12.76 17.20
N ARG A 134 -10.08 12.67 18.54
CA ARG A 134 -10.54 11.49 19.29
C ARG A 134 -12.05 11.28 19.20
N CYS A 135 -12.85 12.35 19.17
CA CYS A 135 -14.30 12.26 19.00
C CYS A 135 -14.70 11.81 17.59
N LEU A 136 -13.93 12.19 16.56
CA LEU A 136 -14.27 11.95 15.15
C LEU A 136 -13.64 10.68 14.55
N THR A 137 -12.68 10.04 15.24
CA THR A 137 -12.05 8.80 14.76
C THR A 137 -12.03 7.70 15.80
N HIS A 138 -12.26 6.48 15.33
CA HIS A 138 -12.03 5.26 16.12
C HIS A 138 -10.57 4.80 16.06
N ARG A 139 -9.74 5.41 15.22
CA ARG A 139 -8.33 5.02 15.06
C ARG A 139 -7.46 5.71 16.13
N PRO A 140 -6.41 5.03 16.62
CA PRO A 140 -5.45 5.68 17.51
C PRO A 140 -4.79 6.86 16.80
N LEU A 141 -4.64 7.96 17.52
CA LEU A 141 -3.94 9.13 17.03
C LEU A 141 -2.43 8.88 17.04
N THR A 142 -1.76 9.22 15.94
CA THR A 142 -0.30 9.15 15.83
C THR A 142 0.28 10.55 15.98
N THR A 143 1.19 10.75 16.92
CA THR A 143 1.93 12.00 17.09
C THR A 143 3.32 11.88 16.48
N ARG A 144 3.83 12.98 15.93
CA ARG A 144 5.21 13.07 15.43
C ARG A 144 5.77 14.39 15.93
N SER A 145 6.75 14.36 16.81
CA SER A 145 7.48 15.55 17.21
C SER A 145 8.69 15.72 16.30
N SER A 146 8.87 16.92 15.75
CA SER A 146 10.13 17.35 15.15
C SER A 146 11.13 17.72 16.25
N THR A 147 11.29 16.86 17.25
CA THR A 147 12.36 17.03 18.22
C THR A 147 13.60 16.41 17.58
N THR A 148 14.38 17.23 16.87
CA THR A 148 15.83 17.01 16.85
C THR A 148 16.22 16.84 18.31
N ARG A 149 16.76 15.67 18.64
CA ARG A 149 17.03 15.21 20.00
C ARG A 149 18.05 16.14 20.68
N THR A 150 17.64 17.31 21.15
CA THR A 150 18.45 18.16 22.01
C THR A 150 18.36 17.56 23.41
N ARG A 151 19.46 16.87 23.76
CA ARG A 151 19.80 16.44 25.12
C ARG A 151 19.45 17.56 26.12
N THR A 152 18.73 17.13 27.17
CA THR A 152 18.75 17.61 28.57
C THR A 152 18.79 19.10 28.83
N TRP A 153 17.88 19.59 29.68
CA TRP A 153 18.28 20.33 30.89
C TRP A 153 17.23 20.13 32.00
N PRO A 154 17.64 19.69 33.20
CA PRO A 154 16.87 19.89 34.43
C PRO A 154 17.24 21.23 35.07
N ARG A 155 16.29 21.85 35.76
CA ARG A 155 16.40 22.25 37.17
C ARG A 155 15.01 22.30 37.77
#